data_AF-A0A6A6KGZ6-F1
#
_entry.id   AF-A0A6A6KGZ6-F1
#
_cell.length_a   1.000
_cell.length_b   1.000
_cell.length_c   1.000
_cell.angle_alpha   90.00
_cell.angle_beta   90.00
_cell.angle_gamma   90.00
#
_symmetry.space_group_name_H-M   'P 1'
#
loop_
_entity.id
_entity.type
_entity.pdbx_description
1 polymer ?
#
loop_
_entity_poly.entity_id
_entity_poly.type
_entity_poly.pdbx_seq_one_letter_code
_entity_poly.pdbx_strand_id
1 'polypeptide(L)'
;MVSQFANAKTVDIQGTTLTVARRGEVRVLLDEVAARDRVAKSANCVAVNISRGTDTYGVTTGFCATSHRRTSKTGDLRTELIRFLNAGVIGKVNLPTSYFKAGMLVRTNTLMQRYSGIRWEILESIAKIMNENLIPKLPLRGTITASGDLVPLSYIAGLLTGRHNSKVETPQGEEITAKEALKRAGIQAPFELQAKEGLVLVNGTAVASAVAATLCFDANILALLAEILSALFCEVMHGKPAYTDPLTHELKHHPGQIEAAAIMKHLIAIAAIGKLMFAQFSELVCDCYNNGLPSNLSGGPNPSLDYGFKGAEIAMAAYCSELQY
;
A
#
# COMPACT_ATOMS: atom_id res chain seq x y z
N MET A 1 -2.94 -10.51 -2.90
CA MET A 1 -2.34 -9.23 -2.44
C MET A 1 -0.92 -9.04 -2.99
N VAL A 2 0.01 -9.96 -2.69
CA VAL A 2 1.41 -9.89 -3.17
C VAL A 2 1.52 -9.83 -4.70
N SER A 3 0.80 -10.69 -5.42
CA SER A 3 0.79 -10.70 -6.90
C SER A 3 0.36 -9.37 -7.50
N GLN A 4 -0.72 -8.78 -6.98
CA GLN A 4 -1.20 -7.46 -7.41
C GLN A 4 -0.15 -6.37 -7.15
N PHE A 5 0.48 -6.38 -5.97
CA PHE A 5 1.53 -5.42 -5.63
C PHE A 5 2.77 -5.55 -6.52
N ALA A 6 3.20 -6.77 -6.82
CA ALA A 6 4.38 -7.05 -7.65
C ALA A 6 4.16 -6.69 -9.13
N ASN A 7 2.97 -6.97 -9.65
CA ASN A 7 2.69 -6.87 -11.09
C ASN A 7 2.04 -5.54 -11.50
N ALA A 8 1.53 -4.75 -10.56
CA ALA A 8 0.91 -3.46 -10.87
C ALA A 8 1.94 -2.50 -11.51
N LYS A 9 1.63 -2.02 -12.71
CA LYS A 9 2.36 -0.94 -13.41
C LYS A 9 1.62 0.40 -13.31
N THR A 10 0.29 0.32 -13.23
CA THR A 10 -0.61 1.45 -13.07
C THR A 10 -1.55 1.21 -11.88
N VAL A 11 -2.02 2.31 -11.30
CA VAL A 11 -3.12 2.32 -10.32
C VAL A 11 -4.19 3.24 -10.89
N ASP A 12 -5.25 2.62 -11.37
CA ASP A 12 -6.39 3.33 -11.96
C ASP A 12 -7.39 3.63 -10.85
N ILE A 13 -7.61 4.90 -10.57
CA ILE A 13 -8.55 5.33 -9.53
C ILE A 13 -9.81 5.92 -10.14
N GLN A 14 -10.94 5.56 -9.55
CA GLN A 14 -12.27 6.03 -9.92
C GLN A 14 -13.07 6.53 -8.70
N GLY A 15 -12.54 6.38 -7.49
CA GLY A 15 -13.20 6.77 -6.24
C GLY A 15 -13.91 5.64 -5.50
N THR A 16 -14.08 4.46 -6.11
CA THR A 16 -14.74 3.31 -5.47
C THR A 16 -13.79 2.14 -5.22
N THR A 17 -12.72 2.03 -6.00
CA THR A 17 -11.76 0.92 -5.93
C THR A 17 -10.35 1.47 -5.76
N LEU A 18 -9.68 1.04 -4.69
CA LEU A 18 -8.27 1.30 -4.47
C LEU A 18 -7.71 0.21 -3.56
N THR A 19 -6.60 -0.39 -3.97
CA THR A 19 -5.83 -1.34 -3.15
C THR A 19 -4.48 -0.74 -2.79
N VAL A 20 -3.74 -1.37 -1.87
CA VAL A 20 -2.50 -0.84 -1.33
C VAL A 20 -1.42 -0.72 -2.42
N ALA A 21 -0.87 0.48 -2.60
CA ALA A 21 0.23 0.76 -3.54
C ALA A 21 1.32 1.61 -2.85
N ARG A 22 2.58 1.15 -2.91
CA ARG A 22 3.74 1.83 -2.29
C ARG A 22 4.93 2.05 -3.23
N ARG A 23 4.85 1.54 -4.46
CA ARG A 23 5.98 1.55 -5.41
C ARG A 23 6.04 2.90 -6.14
N GLY A 24 7.20 3.55 -6.09
CA GLY A 24 7.42 4.87 -6.72
C GLY A 24 7.26 4.88 -8.24
N GLU A 25 7.53 3.74 -8.89
CA GLU A 25 7.46 3.53 -10.35
C GLU A 25 6.04 3.40 -10.90
N VAL A 26 5.07 3.10 -10.02
CA VAL A 26 3.69 2.84 -10.43
C VAL A 26 3.01 4.16 -10.74
N ARG A 27 2.46 4.26 -11.96
CA ARG A 27 1.76 5.46 -12.42
C ARG A 27 0.32 5.48 -11.93
N VAL A 28 -0.14 6.64 -11.51
CA VAL A 28 -1.53 6.90 -11.14
C VAL A 28 -2.28 7.41 -12.36
N LEU A 29 -3.37 6.73 -12.71
CA LEU A 29 -4.29 7.15 -13.77
C LEU A 29 -5.67 7.44 -13.16
N LEU A 30 -6.30 8.50 -13.63
CA LEU A 30 -7.67 8.83 -13.25
C LEU A 30 -8.60 8.26 -14.31
N ASP A 31 -9.60 7.47 -13.89
CA ASP A 31 -10.64 7.01 -14.80
C ASP A 31 -11.61 8.17 -15.09
N GLU A 32 -11.30 8.88 -16.18
CA GLU A 32 -12.05 10.03 -16.64
C GLU A 32 -13.48 9.66 -17.05
N VAL A 33 -13.62 8.54 -17.76
CA VAL A 33 -14.91 8.05 -18.28
C VAL A 33 -15.84 7.73 -17.12
N ALA A 34 -15.32 7.10 -16.07
CA ALA A 34 -16.11 6.82 -14.88
C ALA A 34 -16.42 8.11 -14.09
N ALA A 35 -15.42 8.97 -13.83
CA ALA A 35 -15.51 9.95 -12.74
C ALA A 35 -15.70 11.42 -13.13
N ARG A 36 -15.27 11.86 -14.33
CA ARG A 36 -15.18 13.29 -14.65
C ARG A 36 -16.52 14.00 -14.59
N ASP A 37 -17.55 13.42 -15.21
CA ASP A 37 -18.89 14.03 -15.26
C ASP A 37 -19.52 14.19 -13.86
N ARG A 38 -19.41 13.18 -13.00
CA ARG A 38 -19.95 13.26 -11.62
C ARG A 38 -19.20 14.25 -10.74
N VAL A 39 -17.89 14.40 -10.93
CA VAL A 39 -17.07 15.41 -10.23
C VAL A 39 -17.47 16.81 -10.69
N ALA A 40 -17.59 17.03 -12.00
CA ALA A 40 -17.99 18.31 -12.58
C ALA A 40 -19.39 18.74 -12.12
N LYS A 41 -20.36 17.82 -12.10
CA LYS A 41 -21.71 18.06 -11.56
C LYS A 41 -21.70 18.54 -10.11
N SER A 42 -20.84 17.93 -9.27
CA SER A 42 -20.66 18.32 -7.88
C SER A 42 -20.10 19.74 -7.72
N ALA A 43 -19.06 20.07 -8.50
CA ALA A 43 -18.44 21.39 -8.49
C ALA A 43 -19.42 22.48 -8.94
N ASN A 44 -20.16 22.22 -10.03
CA ASN A 44 -21.18 23.13 -10.54
C ASN A 44 -22.31 23.36 -9.53
N CYS A 45 -22.74 22.31 -8.82
CA CYS A 45 -23.75 22.43 -7.77
C CYS A 45 -23.29 23.38 -6.64
N VAL A 46 -22.02 23.28 -6.22
CA VAL A 46 -21.45 24.19 -5.22
C VAL A 46 -21.42 25.63 -5.73
N ALA A 47 -20.96 25.84 -6.97
CA ALA A 47 -20.92 27.17 -7.58
C ALA A 47 -22.31 27.82 -7.67
N VAL A 48 -23.34 27.07 -8.08
CA VAL A 48 -24.73 27.53 -8.17
C VAL A 48 -25.33 27.84 -6.80
N ASN A 49 -25.05 27.02 -5.79
CA ASN A 49 -25.57 27.29 -4.44
C ASN A 49 -24.99 28.58 -3.87
N ILE A 50 -23.69 28.82 -4.09
CA ILE A 50 -23.03 30.03 -3.61
C ILE A 50 -23.53 31.27 -4.33
N SER A 51 -23.79 31.20 -5.64
CA SER A 51 -24.36 32.34 -6.37
C SER A 51 -25.77 32.72 -5.90
N ARG A 52 -26.50 31.78 -5.28
CA ARG A 52 -27.79 32.03 -4.61
C ARG A 52 -27.65 32.66 -3.21
N GLY A 53 -26.43 32.82 -2.71
CA GLY A 53 -26.17 33.35 -1.37
C GLY A 53 -26.49 32.36 -0.24
N THR A 54 -26.45 31.05 -0.50
CA THR A 54 -26.76 30.05 0.53
C THR A 54 -25.71 30.02 1.63
N ASP A 55 -26.18 29.88 2.86
CA ASP A 55 -25.30 29.74 4.01
C ASP A 55 -24.69 28.32 4.06
N THR A 56 -23.39 28.22 3.82
CA THR A 56 -22.67 26.96 3.62
C THR A 56 -21.42 26.89 4.51
N TYR A 57 -21.32 25.83 5.31
CA TYR A 57 -20.21 25.61 6.25
C TYR A 57 -18.84 25.67 5.56
N GLY A 58 -17.93 26.49 6.11
CA GLY A 58 -16.57 26.66 5.61
C GLY A 58 -16.46 27.28 4.22
N VAL A 59 -17.58 27.83 3.72
CA VAL A 59 -17.65 28.62 2.48
C VAL A 59 -18.07 30.05 2.81
N THR A 60 -19.24 30.23 3.42
CA THR A 60 -19.75 31.53 3.91
C THR A 60 -19.63 31.65 5.44
N THR A 61 -19.29 30.56 6.12
CA THR A 61 -19.12 30.50 7.58
C THR A 61 -17.66 30.28 7.99
N GLY A 62 -17.34 30.58 9.26
CA GLY A 62 -16.09 30.12 9.88
C GLY A 62 -16.00 28.60 10.03
N PHE A 63 -14.88 28.12 10.57
CA PHE A 63 -14.57 26.69 10.75
C PHE A 63 -14.70 26.28 12.22
N CYS A 64 -15.14 25.04 12.46
CA CYS A 64 -15.25 24.44 13.80
C CYS A 64 -15.99 25.34 14.80
N ALA A 65 -15.40 25.66 15.96
CA ALA A 65 -16.00 26.52 16.99
C ALA A 65 -16.39 27.92 16.49
N THR A 66 -15.82 28.37 15.38
CA THR A 66 -16.15 29.66 14.75
C THR A 66 -17.20 29.55 13.65
N SER A 67 -17.89 28.41 13.53
CA SER A 67 -18.91 28.15 12.50
C SER A 67 -20.13 29.09 12.58
N HIS A 68 -20.32 29.82 13.67
CA HIS A 68 -21.36 30.84 13.81
C HIS A 68 -20.98 32.18 13.14
N ARG A 69 -19.69 32.42 12.84
CA ARG A 69 -19.24 33.63 12.14
C ARG A 69 -19.57 33.54 10.66
N ARG A 70 -19.91 34.66 10.03
CA ARG A 70 -20.24 34.77 8.58
C ARG A 70 -19.28 35.72 7.87
N THR A 71 -19.04 35.48 6.59
CA THR A 71 -18.25 36.34 5.73
C THR A 71 -18.73 36.29 4.28
N SER A 72 -18.71 37.43 3.60
CA SER A 72 -18.88 37.52 2.15
C SER A 72 -17.54 37.41 1.40
N LYS A 73 -16.41 37.51 2.12
CA LYS A 73 -15.05 37.38 1.57
C LYS A 73 -14.62 35.92 1.49
N THR A 74 -15.35 35.13 0.71
CA THR A 74 -15.12 33.68 0.57
C THR A 74 -13.72 33.36 0.02
N GLY A 75 -13.19 34.26 -0.82
CA GLY A 75 -11.84 34.15 -1.40
C GLY A 75 -10.70 34.32 -0.40
N ASP A 76 -10.87 35.17 0.60
CA ASP A 76 -9.91 35.36 1.68
C ASP A 76 -10.00 34.21 2.68
N LEU A 77 -11.22 33.78 3.02
CA LEU A 77 -11.47 32.70 3.98
C LEU A 77 -10.77 31.39 3.59
N ARG A 78 -10.80 31.02 2.30
CA ARG A 78 -10.12 29.82 1.77
C ARG A 78 -8.59 29.95 1.85
N THR A 79 -8.04 31.15 1.61
CA THR A 79 -6.60 31.41 1.68
C THR A 79 -6.12 31.32 3.12
N GLU A 80 -6.90 31.91 4.03
CA GLU A 80 -6.67 31.88 5.47
C GLU A 80 -6.77 30.46 6.03
N LEU A 81 -7.70 29.63 5.54
CA LEU A 81 -7.81 28.22 5.92
C LEU A 81 -6.49 27.48 5.74
N ILE A 82 -5.92 27.56 4.54
CA ILE A 82 -4.65 26.87 4.25
C ILE A 82 -3.53 27.50 5.07
N ARG A 83 -3.50 28.85 5.19
CA ARG A 83 -2.49 29.56 5.98
C ARG A 83 -2.45 29.12 7.43
N PHE A 84 -3.60 29.03 8.10
CA PHE A 84 -3.63 28.66 9.53
C PHE A 84 -3.38 27.16 9.75
N LEU A 85 -3.74 26.31 8.79
CA LEU A 85 -3.51 24.86 8.88
C LEU A 85 -2.05 24.47 8.60
N ASN A 86 -1.27 25.30 7.90
CA ASN A 86 0.19 25.14 7.76
C ASN A 86 0.91 25.47 9.09
N ALA A 87 0.54 24.77 10.17
CA ALA A 87 1.05 24.92 11.53
C ALA A 87 2.04 23.80 11.93
N GLY A 88 2.37 22.90 11.01
CA GLY A 88 3.27 21.79 11.27
C GLY A 88 4.73 22.21 11.36
N VAL A 89 5.48 21.55 12.23
CA VAL A 89 6.93 21.75 12.38
C VAL A 89 7.66 20.69 11.55
N ILE A 90 8.45 21.15 10.58
CA ILE A 90 9.33 20.30 9.76
C ILE A 90 10.71 20.30 10.40
N GLY A 91 11.14 19.14 10.87
CA GLY A 91 12.40 18.96 11.57
C GLY A 91 13.37 18.08 10.79
N LYS A 92 14.32 17.46 11.51
CA LYS A 92 15.19 16.41 10.94
C LYS A 92 14.38 15.18 10.50
N VAL A 93 13.34 14.85 11.25
CA VAL A 93 12.43 13.73 10.96
C VAL A 93 11.13 14.29 10.42
N ASN A 94 10.76 13.84 9.22
CA ASN A 94 9.56 14.24 8.49
C ASN A 94 8.75 13.01 8.12
N LEU A 95 7.49 13.19 7.74
CA LEU A 95 6.72 12.06 7.22
C LEU A 95 7.37 11.57 5.92
N PRO A 96 7.70 10.28 5.78
CA PRO A 96 8.30 9.74 4.56
C PRO A 96 7.43 10.04 3.32
N THR A 97 8.08 10.42 2.22
CA THR A 97 7.43 10.79 0.96
C THR A 97 6.56 9.67 0.40
N SER A 98 6.92 8.40 0.63
CA SER A 98 6.13 7.22 0.24
C SER A 98 4.75 7.18 0.91
N TYR A 99 4.69 7.41 2.23
CA TYR A 99 3.42 7.50 2.95
C TYR A 99 2.60 8.69 2.49
N PHE A 100 3.26 9.82 2.20
CA PHE A 100 2.53 10.99 1.75
C PHE A 100 1.99 10.85 0.33
N LYS A 101 2.74 10.26 -0.60
CA LYS A 101 2.24 9.90 -1.93
C LYS A 101 1.01 8.98 -1.83
N ALA A 102 1.05 7.99 -0.94
CA ALA A 102 -0.12 7.15 -0.67
C ALA A 102 -1.30 7.96 -0.09
N GLY A 103 -1.03 8.94 0.79
CA GLY A 103 -2.05 9.88 1.29
C GLY A 103 -2.67 10.74 0.19
N MET A 104 -1.86 11.25 -0.75
CA MET A 104 -2.31 11.98 -1.93
C MET A 104 -3.17 11.10 -2.84
N LEU A 105 -2.79 9.82 -3.01
CA LEU A 105 -3.55 8.84 -3.79
C LEU A 105 -4.93 8.57 -3.16
N VAL A 106 -4.97 8.31 -1.86
CA VAL A 106 -6.23 8.12 -1.11
C VAL A 106 -7.08 9.39 -1.20
N ARG A 107 -6.49 10.58 -0.99
CA ARG A 107 -7.24 11.85 -1.08
C ARG A 107 -7.85 12.01 -2.47
N THR A 108 -7.05 11.87 -3.52
CA THR A 108 -7.52 11.97 -4.91
C THR A 108 -8.66 11.01 -5.17
N ASN A 109 -8.51 9.73 -4.79
CA ASN A 109 -9.56 8.72 -4.94
C ASN A 109 -10.85 9.13 -4.20
N THR A 110 -10.77 9.52 -2.93
CA THR A 110 -11.97 9.92 -2.15
C THR A 110 -12.69 11.15 -2.74
N LEU A 111 -11.98 12.02 -3.45
CA LEU A 111 -12.56 13.20 -4.08
C LEU A 111 -13.33 12.89 -5.39
N MET A 112 -13.12 11.70 -5.98
CA MET A 112 -13.75 11.29 -7.25
C MET A 112 -15.19 10.76 -7.11
N GLN A 113 -15.73 10.63 -5.88
CA GLN A 113 -17.02 9.99 -5.62
C GLN A 113 -18.28 10.84 -5.91
N ARG A 114 -18.15 12.15 -6.20
CA ARG A 114 -19.21 13.18 -6.46
C ARG A 114 -19.67 14.07 -5.31
N TYR A 115 -19.14 13.96 -4.10
CA TYR A 115 -19.70 14.66 -2.93
C TYR A 115 -18.89 15.87 -2.44
N SER A 116 -17.72 16.09 -3.05
CA SER A 116 -16.75 17.07 -2.55
C SER A 116 -16.92 18.46 -3.16
N GLY A 117 -17.35 18.56 -4.41
CA GLY A 117 -17.44 19.85 -5.11
C GLY A 117 -16.08 20.47 -5.42
N ILE A 118 -15.13 19.64 -5.87
CA ILE A 118 -13.80 20.06 -6.33
C ILE A 118 -13.72 19.97 -7.85
N ARG A 119 -12.93 20.84 -8.48
CA ARG A 119 -12.62 20.79 -9.91
C ARG A 119 -11.79 19.56 -10.29
N TRP A 120 -12.04 19.04 -11.49
CA TRP A 120 -11.33 17.88 -12.04
C TRP A 120 -9.85 18.19 -12.28
N GLU A 121 -9.56 19.41 -12.72
CA GLU A 121 -8.24 19.92 -13.03
C GLU A 121 -7.29 19.87 -11.81
N ILE A 122 -7.84 19.98 -10.60
CA ILE A 122 -7.07 19.81 -9.36
C ILE A 122 -6.69 18.34 -9.17
N LEU A 123 -7.61 17.41 -9.42
CA LEU A 123 -7.34 15.98 -9.31
C LEU A 123 -6.29 15.54 -10.34
N GLU A 124 -6.41 16.01 -11.58
CA GLU A 124 -5.41 15.78 -12.63
C GLU A 124 -4.04 16.32 -12.25
N SER A 125 -3.99 17.51 -11.64
CA SER A 125 -2.75 18.12 -11.17
C SER A 125 -2.10 17.32 -10.04
N ILE A 126 -2.89 16.81 -9.09
CA ILE A 126 -2.38 15.93 -8.03
C ILE A 126 -1.83 14.63 -8.64
N ALA A 127 -2.51 14.06 -9.64
CA ALA A 127 -2.04 12.87 -10.35
C ALA A 127 -0.70 13.12 -11.09
N LYS A 128 -0.56 14.25 -11.80
CA LYS A 128 0.70 14.65 -12.44
C LYS A 128 1.84 14.78 -11.44
N ILE A 129 1.60 15.45 -10.31
CA ILE A 129 2.59 15.60 -9.23
C ILE A 129 3.02 14.24 -8.67
N MET A 130 2.07 13.32 -8.44
CA MET A 130 2.38 11.97 -7.97
C MET A 130 3.18 11.16 -8.99
N ASN A 131 2.90 11.30 -10.29
CA ASN A 131 3.58 10.60 -11.37
C ASN A 131 5.02 11.07 -11.57
N GLU A 132 5.29 12.36 -11.34
CA GLU A 132 6.65 12.93 -11.33
C GLU A 132 7.37 12.74 -9.98
N ASN A 133 6.73 12.09 -8.99
CA ASN A 133 7.26 11.92 -7.64
C ASN A 133 7.70 13.25 -6.98
N LEU A 134 6.99 14.35 -7.27
CA LEU A 134 7.25 15.69 -6.73
C LEU A 134 6.45 15.91 -5.44
N ILE A 135 6.81 15.16 -4.41
CA ILE A 135 6.02 15.04 -3.17
C ILE A 135 6.41 16.16 -2.19
N PRO A 136 5.44 16.95 -1.66
CA PRO A 136 5.78 18.01 -0.71
C PRO A 136 6.30 17.43 0.60
N LYS A 137 7.17 18.20 1.25
CA LYS A 137 7.77 17.87 2.53
C LYS A 137 6.80 18.16 3.67
N LEU A 138 6.56 17.17 4.52
CA LEU A 138 5.51 17.24 5.53
C LEU A 138 5.99 17.08 6.97
N PRO A 139 5.29 17.74 7.91
CA PRO A 139 5.50 17.49 9.32
C PRO A 139 5.10 16.06 9.67
N LEU A 140 5.85 15.42 10.57
CA LEU A 140 5.50 14.08 11.07
C LEU A 140 4.26 14.10 11.98
N ARG A 141 4.01 15.22 12.69
CA ARG A 141 2.96 15.38 13.70
C ARG A 141 2.10 16.60 13.42
N GLY A 142 0.93 16.66 14.06
CA GLY A 142 0.00 17.80 13.99
C GLY A 142 -1.42 17.45 13.57
N THR A 143 -1.70 16.18 13.25
CA THR A 143 -3.06 15.67 13.03
C THR A 143 -3.54 14.86 14.23
N ILE A 144 -4.84 14.93 14.51
CA ILE A 144 -5.56 14.04 15.42
C ILE A 144 -6.53 13.11 14.67
N THR A 145 -6.64 13.25 13.34
CA THR A 145 -7.43 12.39 12.45
C THR A 145 -8.93 12.29 12.83
N ALA A 146 -9.46 13.21 13.63
CA ALA A 146 -10.87 13.18 14.06
C ALA A 146 -11.83 13.63 12.95
N SER A 147 -11.66 14.86 12.45
CA SER A 147 -12.45 15.46 11.37
C SER A 147 -11.66 15.58 10.07
N GLY A 148 -10.58 14.82 9.94
CA GLY A 148 -9.65 14.88 8.81
C GLY A 148 -8.21 15.19 9.21
N ASP A 149 -7.29 14.83 8.34
CA ASP A 149 -5.86 15.06 8.46
C ASP A 149 -5.48 16.49 8.06
N LEU A 150 -6.09 17.47 8.75
CA LEU A 150 -6.14 18.87 8.33
C LEU A 150 -4.76 19.49 8.09
N VAL A 151 -3.86 19.37 9.08
CA VAL A 151 -2.51 19.94 9.01
C VAL A 151 -1.69 19.32 7.88
N PRO A 152 -1.49 18.00 7.80
CA PRO A 152 -0.67 17.43 6.72
C PRO A 152 -1.31 17.62 5.33
N LEU A 153 -2.64 17.51 5.19
CA LEU A 153 -3.28 17.73 3.89
C LEU A 153 -3.23 19.20 3.43
N SER A 154 -3.05 20.16 4.33
CA SER A 154 -2.85 21.55 3.94
C SER A 154 -1.54 21.77 3.17
N TYR A 155 -0.57 20.85 3.25
CA TYR A 155 0.66 20.91 2.44
C TYR A 155 0.41 20.50 0.98
N ILE A 156 -0.60 19.65 0.69
CA ILE A 156 -1.08 19.43 -0.69
C ILE A 156 -1.66 20.74 -1.24
N ALA A 157 -2.58 21.34 -0.48
CA ALA A 157 -3.20 22.60 -0.87
C ALA A 157 -2.15 23.72 -1.01
N GLY A 158 -1.15 23.76 -0.13
CA GLY A 158 -0.06 24.72 -0.18
C GLY A 158 0.85 24.56 -1.40
N LEU A 159 1.12 23.33 -1.83
CA LEU A 159 1.79 23.05 -3.10
C LEU A 159 0.95 23.53 -4.28
N LEU A 160 -0.32 23.13 -4.37
CA LEU A 160 -1.22 23.50 -5.46
C LEU A 160 -1.42 25.02 -5.59
N THR A 161 -1.48 25.73 -4.46
CA THR A 161 -1.64 27.19 -4.41
C THR A 161 -0.31 27.96 -4.46
N GLY A 162 0.83 27.26 -4.57
CA GLY A 162 2.14 27.89 -4.73
C GLY A 162 2.60 28.70 -3.51
N ARG A 163 2.22 28.29 -2.30
CA ARG A 163 2.62 28.97 -1.05
C ARG A 163 4.14 29.04 -0.93
N HIS A 164 4.64 30.19 -0.51
CA HIS A 164 6.08 30.46 -0.40
C HIS A 164 6.82 29.49 0.54
N ASN A 165 6.14 29.00 1.58
CA ASN A 165 6.70 28.05 2.55
C ASN A 165 6.55 26.58 2.14
N SER A 166 5.91 26.30 1.00
CA SER A 166 5.75 24.93 0.51
C SER A 166 7.02 24.47 -0.20
N LYS A 167 7.57 23.37 0.30
CA LYS A 167 8.81 22.74 -0.15
C LYS A 167 8.51 21.34 -0.67
N VAL A 168 9.19 20.94 -1.74
CA VAL A 168 9.00 19.66 -2.42
C VAL A 168 10.32 18.94 -2.51
N GLU A 169 10.32 17.66 -2.20
CA GLU A 169 11.46 16.77 -2.37
C GLU A 169 11.40 16.12 -3.75
N THR A 170 12.48 16.24 -4.52
CA THR A 170 12.59 15.60 -5.85
C THR A 170 13.07 14.15 -5.71
N PRO A 171 12.90 13.31 -6.74
CA PRO A 171 13.48 11.96 -6.76
C PRO A 171 15.00 11.94 -6.57
N GLN A 172 15.69 13.04 -6.89
CA GLN A 172 17.13 13.22 -6.72
C GLN A 172 17.52 13.67 -5.29
N GLY A 173 16.54 13.86 -4.40
CA GLY A 173 16.76 14.33 -3.03
C GLY A 173 16.94 15.86 -2.91
N GLU A 174 16.66 16.62 -3.96
CA GLU A 174 16.74 18.08 -3.93
C GLU A 174 15.47 18.69 -3.34
N GLU A 175 15.62 19.81 -2.61
CA GLU A 175 14.47 20.58 -2.12
C GLU A 175 14.17 21.75 -3.07
N ILE A 176 12.99 21.75 -3.69
CA ILE A 176 12.53 22.79 -4.61
C ILE A 176 11.31 23.53 -4.08
N THR A 177 11.02 24.69 -4.67
CA THR A 177 9.81 25.48 -4.34
C THR A 177 8.56 24.86 -4.97
N ALA A 178 7.38 25.14 -4.40
CA ALA A 178 6.12 24.73 -5.00
C ALA A 178 5.94 25.21 -6.44
N LYS A 179 6.37 26.43 -6.79
CA LYS A 179 6.25 26.96 -8.16
C LYS A 179 7.10 26.16 -9.15
N GLU A 180 8.32 25.79 -8.75
CA GLU A 180 9.20 24.97 -9.57
C GLU A 180 8.64 23.54 -9.71
N ALA A 181 8.11 22.96 -8.64
CA ALA A 181 7.47 21.65 -8.69
C ALA A 181 6.24 21.63 -9.62
N LEU A 182 5.38 22.65 -9.55
CA LEU A 182 4.24 22.80 -10.48
C LEU A 182 4.71 22.90 -11.93
N LYS A 183 5.75 23.70 -12.20
CA LYS A 183 6.34 23.83 -13.53
C LYS A 183 6.88 22.49 -14.06
N ARG A 184 7.63 21.75 -13.24
CA ARG A 184 8.16 20.43 -13.59
C ARG A 184 7.05 19.40 -13.85
N ALA A 185 5.94 19.49 -13.11
CA ALA A 185 4.75 18.65 -13.34
C ALA A 185 3.89 19.09 -14.55
N GLY A 186 4.31 20.10 -15.32
CA GLY A 186 3.56 20.62 -16.46
C GLY A 186 2.29 21.38 -16.08
N ILE A 187 2.24 21.95 -14.86
CA ILE A 187 1.13 22.78 -14.36
C ILE A 187 1.53 24.25 -14.54
N GLN A 188 0.78 24.96 -15.40
CA GLN A 188 1.16 26.30 -15.88
C GLN A 188 1.22 27.36 -14.77
N ALA A 189 0.32 27.29 -13.79
CA ALA A 189 0.22 28.27 -12.72
C ALA A 189 -0.34 27.64 -11.43
N PRO A 190 -0.02 28.22 -10.26
CA PRO A 190 -0.69 27.86 -9.01
C PRO A 190 -2.20 28.06 -9.09
N PHE A 191 -2.95 27.18 -8.43
CA PHE A 191 -4.40 27.25 -8.39
C PHE A 191 -4.88 28.38 -7.46
N GLU A 192 -5.79 29.19 -7.97
CA GLU A 192 -6.72 29.92 -7.11
C GLU A 192 -7.87 28.97 -6.75
N LEU A 193 -7.90 28.52 -5.50
CA LEU A 193 -8.93 27.60 -5.01
C LEU A 193 -10.29 28.25 -5.13
N GLN A 194 -11.31 27.59 -5.64
CA GLN A 194 -12.69 28.08 -5.60
C GLN A 194 -13.33 27.77 -4.26
N ALA A 195 -14.57 28.20 -4.10
CA ALA A 195 -15.30 27.95 -2.88
C ALA A 195 -15.41 26.45 -2.58
N LYS A 196 -15.33 26.10 -1.29
CA LYS A 196 -15.28 24.71 -0.76
C LYS A 196 -14.01 23.93 -1.09
N GLU A 197 -13.26 24.27 -2.16
CA GLU A 197 -12.08 23.51 -2.60
C GLU A 197 -10.98 23.42 -1.54
N GLY A 198 -10.69 24.52 -0.83
CA GLY A 198 -9.70 24.50 0.26
C GLY A 198 -10.11 23.56 1.39
N LEU A 199 -11.38 23.58 1.79
CA LEU A 199 -11.90 22.70 2.83
C LEU A 199 -11.86 21.24 2.40
N VAL A 200 -12.28 20.92 1.18
CA VAL A 200 -12.24 19.53 0.72
C VAL A 200 -10.83 19.06 0.40
N LEU A 201 -9.83 19.89 0.18
CA LEU A 201 -8.46 19.37 0.08
C LEU A 201 -7.98 18.85 1.45
N VAL A 202 -8.31 19.55 2.53
CA VAL A 202 -7.80 19.26 3.87
C VAL A 202 -8.69 18.33 4.71
N ASN A 203 -9.98 18.26 4.41
CA ASN A 203 -10.95 17.49 5.19
C ASN A 203 -11.07 16.04 4.68
N GLY A 204 -10.20 15.17 5.18
CA GLY A 204 -10.28 13.73 4.98
C GLY A 204 -9.23 12.96 5.76
N THR A 205 -9.47 11.70 6.08
CA THR A 205 -8.55 10.82 6.85
C THR A 205 -7.49 10.16 5.96
N ALA A 206 -7.08 10.84 4.90
CA ALA A 206 -6.34 10.23 3.80
C ALA A 206 -4.91 9.82 4.17
N VAL A 207 -4.23 10.61 5.02
CA VAL A 207 -2.85 10.32 5.43
C VAL A 207 -2.84 9.14 6.41
N ALA A 208 -3.72 9.18 7.41
CA ALA A 208 -3.84 8.09 8.37
C ALA A 208 -4.26 6.78 7.70
N SER A 209 -5.25 6.83 6.81
CA SER A 209 -5.71 5.65 6.05
C SER A 209 -4.62 5.09 5.15
N ALA A 210 -3.80 5.94 4.52
CA ALA A 210 -2.68 5.50 3.69
C ALA A 210 -1.59 4.79 4.50
N VAL A 211 -1.24 5.33 5.68
CA VAL A 211 -0.28 4.68 6.59
C VAL A 211 -0.86 3.36 7.09
N ALA A 212 -2.12 3.33 7.52
CA ALA A 212 -2.77 2.11 8.01
C ALA A 212 -2.86 1.03 6.91
N ALA A 213 -3.28 1.39 5.70
CA ALA A 213 -3.38 0.47 4.57
C ALA A 213 -2.01 -0.16 4.23
N THR A 214 -0.96 0.66 4.28
CA THR A 214 0.42 0.22 4.12
C THR A 214 0.83 -0.78 5.21
N LEU A 215 0.53 -0.49 6.48
CA LEU A 215 0.85 -1.38 7.59
C LEU A 215 0.06 -2.69 7.53
N CYS A 216 -1.21 -2.63 7.12
CA CYS A 216 -2.02 -3.83 6.92
C CYS A 216 -1.42 -4.74 5.84
N PHE A 217 -0.88 -4.19 4.75
CA PHE A 217 -0.20 -4.98 3.73
C PHE A 217 1.01 -5.74 4.32
N ASP A 218 1.88 -5.04 5.05
CA ASP A 218 3.06 -5.65 5.67
C ASP A 218 2.64 -6.69 6.73
N ALA A 219 1.63 -6.39 7.53
CA ALA A 219 1.11 -7.30 8.56
C ALA A 219 0.54 -8.59 7.98
N ASN A 220 -0.15 -8.55 6.83
CA ASN A 220 -0.65 -9.75 6.16
C ASN A 220 0.49 -10.66 5.70
N ILE A 221 1.57 -10.07 5.16
CA ILE A 221 2.74 -10.83 4.74
C ILE A 221 3.44 -11.46 5.96
N LEU A 222 3.63 -10.69 7.02
CA LEU A 222 4.29 -11.18 8.24
C LEU A 222 3.47 -12.24 8.97
N ALA A 223 2.13 -12.16 8.94
CA ALA A 223 1.26 -13.19 9.51
C ALA A 223 1.43 -14.53 8.78
N LEU A 224 1.39 -14.52 7.44
CA LEU A 224 1.63 -15.74 6.64
C LEU A 224 3.05 -16.29 6.85
N LEU A 225 4.05 -15.40 6.90
CA LEU A 225 5.43 -15.79 7.19
C LEU A 225 5.55 -16.47 8.56
N ALA A 226 4.86 -15.96 9.59
CA ALA A 226 4.87 -16.57 10.92
C ALA A 226 4.27 -17.97 10.93
N GLU A 227 3.22 -18.23 10.14
CA GLU A 227 2.63 -19.58 9.99
C GLU A 227 3.62 -20.55 9.33
N ILE A 228 4.28 -20.12 8.25
CA ILE A 228 5.30 -20.91 7.55
C ILE A 228 6.47 -21.24 8.48
N LEU A 229 7.00 -20.22 9.17
CA LEU A 229 8.11 -20.39 10.11
C LEU A 229 7.73 -21.26 11.31
N SER A 230 6.46 -21.29 11.71
CA SER A 230 5.98 -22.19 12.78
C SER A 230 6.03 -23.66 12.34
N ALA A 231 5.69 -23.96 11.08
CA ALA A 231 5.83 -25.30 10.52
C ALA A 231 7.30 -25.73 10.43
N LEU A 232 8.16 -24.84 9.90
CA LEU A 232 9.60 -25.07 9.83
C LEU A 232 10.22 -25.28 11.22
N PHE A 233 9.79 -24.48 12.21
CA PHE A 233 10.21 -24.64 13.59
C PHE A 233 9.83 -26.01 14.15
N CYS A 234 8.61 -26.48 13.90
CA CYS A 234 8.21 -27.83 14.30
C CYS A 234 9.12 -28.89 13.68
N GLU A 235 9.51 -28.72 12.42
CA GLU A 235 10.39 -29.67 11.74
C GLU A 235 11.78 -29.74 12.36
N VAL A 236 12.46 -28.60 12.50
CA VAL A 236 13.84 -28.55 13.03
C VAL A 236 13.91 -28.95 14.50
N MET A 237 12.83 -28.74 15.25
CA MET A 237 12.72 -29.16 16.65
C MET A 237 12.26 -30.62 16.82
N HIS A 238 12.04 -31.35 15.72
CA HIS A 238 11.47 -32.71 15.74
C HIS A 238 10.14 -32.78 16.53
N GLY A 239 9.31 -31.75 16.39
CA GLY A 239 8.00 -31.65 17.01
C GLY A 239 7.01 -32.66 16.43
N LYS A 240 6.01 -33.03 17.22
CA LYS A 240 4.96 -33.98 16.80
C LYS A 240 3.93 -33.25 15.94
N PRO A 241 3.70 -33.62 14.67
CA PRO A 241 2.80 -32.89 13.76
C PRO A 241 1.31 -33.00 14.11
N ALA A 242 0.94 -33.86 15.06
CA ALA A 242 -0.46 -34.05 15.47
C ALA A 242 -1.14 -32.76 15.99
N TYR A 243 -0.38 -31.73 16.37
CA TYR A 243 -0.95 -30.44 16.77
C TYR A 243 -1.68 -29.70 15.64
N THR A 244 -1.42 -30.05 14.37
CA THR A 244 -2.11 -29.49 13.20
C THR A 244 -3.26 -30.37 12.73
N ASP A 245 -3.74 -31.31 13.55
CA ASP A 245 -4.84 -32.19 13.17
C ASP A 245 -6.15 -31.39 12.96
N PRO A 246 -6.82 -31.50 11.79
CA PRO A 246 -8.01 -30.71 11.48
C PRO A 246 -9.12 -30.81 12.53
N LEU A 247 -9.32 -32.00 13.12
CA LEU A 247 -10.37 -32.21 14.12
C LEU A 247 -10.18 -31.30 15.34
N THR A 248 -8.93 -31.10 15.78
CA THR A 248 -8.60 -30.25 16.94
C THR A 248 -9.02 -28.79 16.72
N HIS A 249 -8.97 -28.32 15.48
CA HIS A 249 -9.25 -26.94 15.12
C HIS A 249 -10.71 -26.71 14.72
N GLU A 250 -11.30 -27.67 13.99
CA GLU A 250 -12.71 -27.64 13.58
C GLU A 250 -13.64 -27.59 14.79
N LEU A 251 -13.31 -28.29 15.87
CA LEU A 251 -14.06 -28.27 17.13
C LEU A 251 -14.09 -26.90 17.84
N LYS A 252 -13.22 -25.96 17.47
CA LYS A 252 -13.14 -24.61 18.06
C LYS A 252 -13.79 -23.53 17.19
N HIS A 253 -14.15 -23.85 15.94
CA HIS A 253 -14.88 -22.98 15.01
C HIS A 253 -14.22 -21.62 14.70
N HIS A 254 -12.92 -21.44 14.98
CA HIS A 254 -12.19 -20.22 14.66
C HIS A 254 -11.56 -20.32 13.26
N PRO A 255 -12.03 -19.55 12.26
CA PRO A 255 -11.59 -19.73 10.87
C PRO A 255 -10.08 -19.53 10.69
N GLY A 256 -9.50 -18.49 11.28
CA GLY A 256 -8.05 -18.25 11.20
C GLY A 256 -7.22 -19.35 11.87
N GLN A 257 -7.74 -19.97 12.93
CA GLN A 257 -7.03 -21.09 13.57
C GLN A 257 -7.05 -22.35 12.69
N ILE A 258 -8.20 -22.62 12.05
CA ILE A 258 -8.36 -23.75 11.12
C ILE A 258 -7.45 -23.57 9.90
N GLU A 259 -7.43 -22.36 9.32
CA GLU A 259 -6.59 -22.01 8.18
C GLU A 259 -5.10 -22.14 8.50
N ALA A 260 -4.62 -21.54 9.60
CA ALA A 260 -3.22 -21.63 10.00
C ALA A 260 -2.77 -23.08 10.23
N ALA A 261 -3.61 -23.91 10.87
CA ALA A 261 -3.32 -25.32 11.06
C ALA A 261 -3.25 -26.10 9.75
N ALA A 262 -4.15 -25.81 8.80
CA ALA A 262 -4.13 -26.44 7.49
C ALA A 262 -2.86 -26.07 6.71
N ILE A 263 -2.42 -24.81 6.75
CA ILE A 263 -1.15 -24.35 6.14
C ILE A 263 0.03 -25.12 6.74
N MET A 264 0.15 -25.14 8.08
CA MET A 264 1.25 -25.84 8.76
C MET A 264 1.24 -27.34 8.46
N LYS A 265 0.07 -27.99 8.48
CA LYS A 265 -0.09 -29.41 8.15
C LYS A 265 0.39 -29.71 6.73
N HIS A 266 0.01 -28.87 5.78
CA HIS A 266 0.39 -29.03 4.38
C HIS A 266 1.91 -28.97 4.19
N LEU A 267 2.57 -27.97 4.80
CA LEU A 267 4.02 -27.82 4.74
C LEU A 267 4.75 -29.03 5.36
N ILE A 268 4.35 -29.45 6.57
CA ILE A 268 4.97 -30.59 7.25
C ILE A 268 4.77 -31.89 6.45
N ALA A 269 3.59 -32.08 5.84
CA ALA A 269 3.32 -33.25 5.01
C ALA A 269 4.21 -33.29 3.77
N ILE A 270 4.41 -32.15 3.09
CA ILE A 270 5.31 -32.04 1.93
C ILE A 270 6.76 -32.37 2.34
N ALA A 271 7.24 -31.80 3.44
CA ALA A 271 8.59 -32.10 3.95
C ALA A 271 8.76 -33.59 4.29
N ALA A 272 7.74 -34.21 4.90
CA ALA A 272 7.73 -35.63 5.21
C ALA A 272 7.75 -36.51 3.95
N ILE A 273 7.00 -36.16 2.90
CA ILE A 273 7.03 -36.86 1.60
C ILE A 273 8.42 -36.74 0.98
N GLY A 274 9.03 -35.56 1.00
CA GLY A 274 10.39 -35.35 0.51
C GLY A 274 11.41 -36.24 1.23
N LYS A 275 11.33 -36.35 2.56
CA LYS A 275 12.17 -37.26 3.37
C LYS A 275 11.94 -38.72 3.03
N LEU A 276 10.68 -39.13 2.89
CA LEU A 276 10.33 -40.52 2.56
C LEU A 276 10.86 -40.91 1.18
N MET A 277 10.63 -40.06 0.17
CA MET A 277 11.11 -40.30 -1.19
C MET A 277 12.63 -40.39 -1.24
N PHE A 278 13.33 -39.49 -0.55
CA PHE A 278 14.79 -39.53 -0.48
C PHE A 278 15.29 -40.81 0.20
N ALA A 279 14.71 -41.18 1.36
CA ALA A 279 15.09 -42.40 2.07
C ALA A 279 14.89 -43.66 1.21
N GLN A 280 13.72 -43.81 0.58
CA GLN A 280 13.42 -44.94 -0.30
C GLN A 280 14.37 -44.99 -1.51
N PHE A 281 14.70 -43.84 -2.09
CA PHE A 281 15.61 -43.78 -3.23
C PHE A 281 17.04 -44.15 -2.83
N SER A 282 17.52 -43.66 -1.68
CA SER A 282 18.83 -44.06 -1.13
C SER A 282 18.90 -45.54 -0.79
N GLU A 283 17.82 -46.13 -0.26
CA GLU A 283 17.73 -47.58 -0.05
C GLU A 283 17.80 -48.40 -1.36
N LEU A 284 17.31 -47.86 -2.49
CA LEU A 284 17.39 -48.55 -3.78
C LEU A 284 18.76 -48.44 -4.45
N VAL A 285 19.44 -47.29 -4.27
CA VAL A 285 20.66 -46.96 -5.01
C VAL A 285 21.92 -47.30 -4.23
N CYS A 286 21.93 -47.20 -2.91
CA CYS A 286 23.11 -47.41 -2.09
C CYS A 286 23.16 -48.84 -1.52
N ASP A 287 24.21 -49.57 -1.89
CA ASP A 287 24.56 -50.90 -1.36
C ASP A 287 24.62 -50.99 0.17
N CYS A 288 25.04 -49.92 0.83
CA CYS A 288 25.11 -49.84 2.30
C CYS A 288 23.74 -49.88 2.97
N TYR A 289 22.67 -49.48 2.27
CA TYR A 289 21.31 -49.37 2.79
C TYR A 289 20.35 -50.42 2.19
N ASN A 290 20.77 -51.17 1.17
CA ASN A 290 19.92 -52.09 0.41
C ASN A 290 20.03 -53.57 0.86
N ASN A 291 20.61 -53.84 2.03
CA ASN A 291 20.85 -55.17 2.59
C ASN A 291 21.71 -56.10 1.71
N GLY A 292 22.73 -55.55 1.03
CA GLY A 292 23.68 -56.34 0.23
C GLY A 292 23.15 -56.75 -1.14
N LEU A 293 22.06 -56.14 -1.60
CA LEU A 293 21.66 -56.19 -3.00
C LEU A 293 22.70 -55.43 -3.84
N PRO A 294 22.86 -55.77 -5.13
CA PRO A 294 23.72 -55.00 -6.01
C PRO A 294 23.35 -53.51 -5.95
N SER A 295 24.34 -52.65 -5.70
CA SER A 295 24.21 -51.21 -5.94
C SER A 295 23.60 -51.04 -7.33
N ASN A 296 22.57 -50.22 -7.43
CA ASN A 296 21.95 -49.70 -8.65
C ASN A 296 21.54 -50.68 -9.78
N LEU A 297 20.57 -50.24 -10.59
CA LEU A 297 20.30 -50.71 -11.95
C LEU A 297 21.48 -50.41 -12.91
N SER A 298 22.72 -50.51 -12.42
CA SER A 298 23.97 -50.39 -13.18
C SER A 298 24.13 -51.63 -14.05
N GLY A 299 24.01 -51.47 -15.35
CA GLY A 299 24.33 -52.54 -16.30
C GLY A 299 25.83 -52.84 -16.41
N GLY A 300 26.69 -52.15 -15.65
CA GLY A 300 28.14 -52.23 -15.75
C GLY A 300 28.80 -53.28 -14.83
N PRO A 301 29.91 -53.92 -15.23
CA PRO A 301 30.61 -54.97 -14.47
C PRO A 301 31.44 -54.47 -13.27
N ASN A 302 31.60 -53.16 -13.08
CA ASN A 302 32.37 -52.59 -11.95
C ASN A 302 31.53 -51.55 -11.16
N PRO A 303 30.95 -51.93 -10.01
CA PRO A 303 30.10 -51.06 -9.19
C PRO A 303 30.79 -49.77 -8.71
N SER A 304 32.11 -49.80 -8.50
CA SER A 304 32.87 -48.64 -7.99
C SER A 304 33.12 -47.56 -9.04
N LEU A 305 32.83 -47.84 -10.32
CA LEU A 305 33.01 -46.92 -11.44
C LEU A 305 31.69 -46.56 -12.13
N ASP A 306 30.56 -47.13 -11.69
CA ASP A 306 29.26 -46.92 -12.32
C ASP A 306 28.46 -45.83 -11.60
N TYR A 307 28.46 -44.64 -12.20
CA TYR A 307 27.78 -43.45 -11.68
C TYR A 307 26.28 -43.40 -12.01
N GLY A 308 25.71 -44.43 -12.66
CA GLY A 308 24.38 -44.42 -13.29
C GLY A 308 23.31 -43.61 -12.56
N PHE A 309 22.69 -44.18 -11.52
CA PHE A 309 21.65 -43.49 -10.74
C PHE A 309 22.20 -42.59 -9.62
N LYS A 310 23.52 -42.46 -9.46
CA LYS A 310 24.11 -41.59 -8.42
C LYS A 310 23.78 -40.12 -8.65
N GLY A 311 23.75 -39.69 -9.91
CA GLY A 311 23.28 -38.34 -10.28
C GLY A 311 21.81 -38.09 -9.91
N ALA A 312 20.96 -39.12 -10.03
CA ALA A 312 19.57 -39.05 -9.61
C ALA A 312 19.43 -39.02 -8.07
N GLU A 313 20.27 -39.74 -7.33
CA GLU A 313 20.28 -39.66 -5.86
C GLU A 313 20.70 -38.26 -5.37
N ILE A 314 21.71 -37.66 -5.99
CA ILE A 314 22.11 -36.27 -5.72
C ILE A 314 20.96 -35.30 -6.04
N ALA A 315 20.24 -35.52 -7.14
CA ALA A 315 19.05 -34.74 -7.46
C ALA A 315 17.93 -34.93 -6.42
N MET A 316 17.71 -36.16 -5.92
CA MET A 316 16.74 -36.43 -4.86
C MET A 316 17.14 -35.78 -3.53
N ALA A 317 18.43 -35.77 -3.18
CA ALA A 317 18.93 -35.06 -2.01
C ALA A 317 18.70 -33.54 -2.15
N ALA A 318 18.96 -32.99 -3.33
CA ALA A 318 18.68 -31.58 -3.64
C ALA A 318 17.18 -31.28 -3.53
N TYR A 319 16.31 -32.11 -4.09
CA TYR A 319 14.86 -31.96 -3.97
C TYR A 319 14.39 -32.07 -2.52
N CYS A 320 14.91 -33.02 -1.73
CA CYS A 320 14.60 -33.15 -0.32
C CYS A 320 15.01 -31.89 0.46
N SER A 321 16.18 -31.33 0.14
CA SER A 321 16.65 -30.07 0.73
C SER A 321 15.75 -28.88 0.36
N GLU A 322 15.30 -28.77 -0.90
CA GLU A 322 14.38 -27.71 -1.34
C GLU A 322 13.01 -27.83 -0.67
N LEU A 323 12.50 -29.05 -0.43
CA LEU A 323 11.22 -29.25 0.24
C LEU A 323 11.28 -28.98 1.76
N GLN A 324 12.48 -28.85 2.32
CA GLN A 324 12.74 -28.52 3.72
C GLN A 324 13.09 -27.04 3.93
N TYR A 325 13.17 -26.24 2.86
CA TYR A 325 13.57 -24.82 2.87
C TYR A 325 12.45 -23.88 2.40
#